data_AF-A0A1F9ZXR1-F1
#
_entry.id   AF-A0A1F9ZXR1-F1
#
_cell.length_a   1.000
_cell.length_b   1.000
_cell.length_c   1.000
_cell.angle_alpha   90.00
_cell.angle_beta   90.00
_cell.angle_gamma   90.00
#
_symmetry.space_group_name_H-M   'P 1'
#
loop_
_entity.id
_entity.type
_entity.pdbx_description
1 polymer ?
#
loop_
_entity_poly.entity_id
_entity_poly.type
_entity_poly.pdbx_seq_one_letter_code
_entity_poly.pdbx_strand_id
1 'polypeptide(L)'
;MTMTICPSCGTTNAEGVSFCKVCGHKIEPSDQQVKCSSCSQANPAGVTYCWSCGAELPKKTTAQAESPVTSDQRGAPQTGTRVMKKCSSCGQMVDPNASVCPFCSRSFVHYGPVVPIVSRRPDSIRLNIAGILIIISGIVAFYTSYQFFQAEVLIAEEYGIDVSSIGCCGVLEIIFGIGAILGGFFATTQRRFLFPLIGSILGMLSFGPFWIGSILAFIGMLLIVMHKDEFED
;
A
#
# COMPACT_ATOMS: atom_id res chain seq x y z
N MET A 1 0.99 17.61 -47.43
CA MET A 1 0.77 17.27 -46.01
C MET A 1 1.98 16.52 -45.56
N THR A 2 2.91 17.22 -44.93
CA THR A 2 4.13 16.62 -44.41
C THR A 2 3.78 15.98 -43.04
N MET A 3 4.45 14.89 -42.66
CA MET A 3 4.11 14.07 -41.49
C MET A 3 5.39 13.74 -40.72
N THR A 4 5.32 13.69 -39.39
CA THR A 4 6.47 13.41 -38.53
C THR A 4 6.35 12.03 -37.89
N ILE A 5 7.43 11.26 -37.89
CA ILE A 5 7.47 9.93 -37.31
C ILE A 5 8.05 10.01 -35.89
N CYS A 6 7.38 9.39 -34.94
CA CYS A 6 7.85 9.34 -33.55
C CYS A 6 9.16 8.52 -33.46
N PRO A 7 10.26 9.10 -32.93
CA PRO A 7 11.54 8.39 -32.83
C PRO A 7 11.54 7.24 -31.81
N SER A 8 10.58 7.25 -30.87
CA SER A 8 10.49 6.25 -29.81
C SER A 8 9.68 5.01 -30.21
N CYS A 9 8.60 5.17 -31.00
CA CYS A 9 7.70 4.05 -31.32
C CYS A 9 7.40 3.89 -32.82
N GLY A 10 7.91 4.77 -33.69
CA GLY A 10 7.67 4.70 -35.14
C GLY A 10 6.29 5.14 -35.60
N THR A 11 5.40 5.59 -34.71
CA THR A 11 4.05 6.06 -35.09
C THR A 11 4.11 7.34 -35.92
N THR A 12 3.33 7.41 -36.99
CA THR A 12 3.12 8.61 -37.80
C THR A 12 2.19 9.61 -37.10
N ASN A 13 2.65 10.84 -36.95
CA ASN A 13 1.94 11.94 -36.33
C ASN A 13 1.75 13.11 -37.32
N ALA A 14 0.72 13.93 -37.05
CA ALA A 14 0.52 15.18 -37.76
C ALA A 14 1.66 16.17 -37.45
N GLU A 15 1.88 17.14 -38.31
CA GLU A 15 2.91 18.15 -38.08
C GLU A 15 2.58 19.11 -36.95
N GLY A 16 3.64 19.61 -36.31
CA GLY A 16 3.53 20.57 -35.22
C GLY A 16 3.05 19.98 -33.89
N VAL A 17 2.76 18.67 -33.80
CA VAL A 17 2.39 18.07 -32.52
C VAL A 17 3.61 17.95 -31.62
N SER A 18 3.47 18.38 -30.37
CA SER A 18 4.57 18.33 -29.39
C SER A 18 4.77 16.95 -28.78
N PHE A 19 3.80 16.03 -28.93
CA PHE A 19 3.83 14.69 -28.34
C PHE A 19 3.23 13.64 -29.28
N CYS A 20 3.77 12.42 -29.22
CA CYS A 20 3.27 11.28 -29.97
C CYS A 20 1.89 10.83 -29.45
N LYS A 21 0.92 10.66 -30.35
CA LYS A 21 -0.45 10.22 -30.02
C LYS A 21 -0.56 8.79 -29.46
N VAL A 22 0.49 7.97 -29.58
CA VAL A 22 0.50 6.57 -29.13
C VAL A 22 1.37 6.37 -27.89
N CYS A 23 2.61 6.85 -27.89
CA CYS A 23 3.54 6.59 -26.78
C CYS A 23 3.82 7.80 -25.87
N GLY A 24 3.27 8.99 -26.17
CA GLY A 24 3.49 10.20 -25.39
C GLY A 24 4.90 10.80 -25.48
N HIS A 25 5.81 10.23 -26.29
CA HIS A 25 7.14 10.79 -26.48
C HIS A 25 7.08 12.19 -27.09
N LYS A 26 7.85 13.13 -26.52
CA LYS A 26 7.94 14.51 -27.02
C LYS A 26 8.55 14.52 -28.42
N ILE A 27 7.89 15.19 -29.37
CA ILE A 27 8.36 15.29 -30.75
C ILE A 27 8.98 16.68 -30.90
N GLU A 28 10.27 16.73 -31.22
CA GLU A 28 10.96 17.97 -31.53
C GLU A 28 11.00 18.15 -33.06
N PRO A 29 10.71 19.35 -33.58
CA PRO A 29 10.80 19.63 -35.01
C PRO A 29 12.26 19.52 -35.44
N SER A 30 12.56 18.59 -36.36
CA SER A 30 13.89 18.46 -36.95
C SER A 30 13.76 18.33 -38.47
N ASP A 31 14.24 19.34 -39.19
CA ASP A 31 14.23 19.41 -40.65
C ASP A 31 15.32 18.56 -41.32
N GLN A 32 16.14 17.86 -40.52
CA GLN A 32 17.25 17.07 -41.01
C GLN A 32 16.78 15.64 -41.30
N GLN A 33 17.16 15.07 -42.44
CA GLN A 33 16.84 13.69 -42.83
C GLN A 33 18.10 12.83 -42.94
N VAL A 34 17.98 11.56 -42.55
CA VAL A 34 19.00 10.52 -42.66
C VAL A 34 18.48 9.42 -43.58
N LYS A 35 19.29 9.03 -44.59
CA LYS A 35 18.98 7.91 -45.47
C LYS A 35 19.36 6.58 -44.83
N CYS A 36 18.47 5.59 -44.92
CA CYS A 36 18.73 4.24 -44.47
C CYS A 36 19.78 3.56 -45.36
N SER A 37 20.81 2.97 -44.75
CA SER A 37 21.85 2.22 -45.47
C SER A 37 21.34 0.89 -46.06
N SER A 38 20.25 0.32 -45.52
CA SER A 38 19.71 -0.97 -45.97
C SER A 38 18.65 -0.86 -47.09
N CYS A 39 17.86 0.22 -47.13
CA CYS A 39 16.77 0.36 -48.10
C CYS A 39 16.72 1.72 -48.81
N SER A 40 17.66 2.62 -48.54
CA SER A 40 17.73 3.99 -49.09
C SER A 40 16.55 4.93 -48.75
N GLN A 41 15.60 4.49 -47.93
CA GLN A 41 14.48 5.32 -47.46
C GLN A 41 14.99 6.53 -46.67
N ALA A 42 14.40 7.71 -46.92
CA ALA A 42 14.65 8.90 -46.13
C ALA A 42 13.85 8.87 -44.81
N ASN A 43 14.51 9.15 -43.69
CA ASN A 43 13.94 9.16 -42.35
C ASN A 43 14.30 10.47 -41.64
N PRO A 44 13.48 10.97 -40.69
CA PRO A 44 13.84 12.14 -39.89
C PRO A 44 15.09 11.88 -39.02
N ALA A 45 15.89 12.92 -38.77
CA ALA A 45 17.01 12.84 -37.84
C ALA A 45 16.50 12.58 -36.41
N GLY A 46 17.21 11.74 -35.67
CA GLY A 46 16.87 11.36 -34.30
C GLY A 46 16.03 10.07 -34.17
N VAL A 47 15.51 9.51 -35.26
CA VAL A 47 14.86 8.18 -35.22
C VAL A 47 15.92 7.07 -35.21
N THR A 48 15.71 6.04 -34.38
CA THR A 48 16.72 4.97 -34.17
C THR A 48 16.64 3.86 -35.22
N TYR A 49 15.46 3.66 -35.81
CA TYR A 49 15.19 2.59 -36.78
C TYR A 49 14.51 3.16 -38.02
N CYS A 50 14.79 2.57 -39.18
CA CYS A 50 14.13 2.91 -40.43
C CYS A 50 12.68 2.41 -40.40
N TRP A 51 11.72 3.29 -40.70
CA TRP A 51 10.30 2.93 -40.69
C TRP A 51 9.89 2.01 -41.85
N SER A 52 10.67 1.98 -42.94
CA SER A 52 10.34 1.16 -44.11
C SER A 52 10.88 -0.27 -44.01
N CYS A 53 12.08 -0.48 -43.44
CA CYS A 53 12.70 -1.81 -43.40
C CYS A 53 13.14 -2.28 -42.00
N GLY A 54 13.03 -1.42 -40.97
CA GLY A 54 13.40 -1.76 -39.59
C GLY A 54 14.90 -1.70 -39.27
N ALA A 55 15.78 -1.41 -40.24
CA ALA A 55 17.22 -1.33 -40.00
C ALA A 55 17.60 -0.15 -39.09
N GLU A 56 18.62 -0.33 -38.25
CA GLU A 56 19.15 0.73 -37.38
C GLU A 56 19.77 1.88 -38.17
N LEU A 57 19.49 3.11 -37.74
CA LEU A 57 20.03 4.34 -38.33
C LEU A 57 21.18 4.90 -37.48
N PRO A 58 22.18 5.56 -38.11
CA PRO A 58 23.30 6.14 -37.37
C PRO A 58 22.83 7.30 -36.48
N LYS A 59 23.03 7.18 -35.15
CA LYS A 59 22.77 8.26 -34.19
C LYS A 59 23.82 9.37 -34.37
N LYS A 60 23.37 10.60 -34.57
CA LYS A 60 24.26 11.78 -34.51
C LYS A 60 24.45 12.14 -33.03
N THR A 61 25.57 11.74 -32.45
CA THR A 61 25.99 12.15 -31.10
C THR A 61 26.32 13.64 -31.13
N THR A 62 25.36 14.48 -30.80
CA THR A 62 25.67 15.87 -30.40
C THR A 62 26.05 15.83 -28.94
N ALA A 63 27.34 16.04 -28.67
CA ALA A 63 27.85 16.33 -27.34
C ALA A 63 27.24 17.66 -26.86
N GLN A 64 26.48 17.64 -25.77
CA GLN A 64 26.29 18.79 -24.91
C GLN A 64 26.76 18.41 -23.50
N ALA A 65 27.57 19.31 -22.97
CA ALA A 65 28.45 19.15 -21.82
C ALA A 65 27.71 19.00 -20.48
N GLU A 66 28.39 18.28 -19.58
CA GLU A 66 28.27 18.25 -18.11
C GLU A 66 28.14 19.67 -17.51
N SER A 67 27.53 19.95 -16.35
CA SER A 67 27.31 19.24 -15.08
C SER A 67 26.38 20.13 -14.19
N PRO A 68 26.05 19.84 -12.93
CA PRO A 68 26.00 18.56 -12.19
C PRO A 68 24.62 18.36 -11.52
N VAL A 69 24.14 17.11 -11.37
CA VAL A 69 23.21 16.78 -10.28
C VAL A 69 23.74 15.56 -9.57
N THR A 70 24.05 15.80 -8.30
CA THR A 70 24.55 14.89 -7.29
C THR A 70 23.73 13.60 -7.23
N SER A 71 24.47 12.49 -7.26
CA SER A 71 24.17 11.19 -6.65
C SER A 71 23.25 11.32 -5.43
N ASP A 72 22.20 10.51 -5.25
CA ASP A 72 22.31 9.07 -5.01
C ASP A 72 20.92 8.39 -4.97
N GLN A 73 20.93 7.08 -5.22
CA GLN A 73 19.94 6.03 -4.89
C GLN A 73 18.77 5.73 -5.84
N ARG A 74 19.07 4.89 -6.84
CA ARG A 74 18.43 3.55 -6.95
C ARG A 74 19.22 2.59 -7.83
N GLY A 75 19.69 1.51 -7.21
CA GLY A 75 19.87 0.20 -7.86
C GLY A 75 21.25 -0.12 -8.43
N ALA A 76 22.08 -0.75 -7.59
CA ALA A 76 23.34 -1.38 -7.98
C ALA A 76 23.21 -2.40 -9.15
N PRO A 77 24.28 -2.61 -9.94
CA PRO A 77 24.33 -3.68 -10.93
C PRO A 77 24.44 -5.02 -10.20
N GLN A 78 23.39 -5.84 -10.25
CA GLN A 78 23.49 -7.20 -9.75
C GLN A 78 24.34 -8.03 -10.70
N THR A 79 25.61 -8.20 -10.34
CA THR A 79 26.43 -9.37 -10.66
C THR A 79 25.81 -10.61 -10.02
N GLY A 80 24.62 -10.98 -10.51
CA GLY A 80 23.98 -12.25 -10.18
C GLY A 80 24.56 -13.33 -11.08
N THR A 81 25.20 -14.33 -10.48
CA THR A 81 25.40 -15.64 -11.11
C THR A 81 24.06 -16.07 -11.69
N ARG A 82 23.88 -15.99 -13.01
CA ARG A 82 22.65 -16.46 -13.67
C ARG A 82 22.60 -17.96 -13.48
N VAL A 83 21.84 -18.42 -12.48
CA VAL A 83 21.57 -19.83 -12.26
C VAL A 83 20.79 -20.32 -13.47
N MET A 84 21.45 -21.01 -14.40
CA MET A 84 20.82 -21.56 -15.59
C MET A 84 20.10 -22.87 -15.23
N LYS A 85 18.89 -23.08 -15.77
CA LYS A 85 18.15 -24.34 -15.60
C LYS A 85 18.28 -25.22 -16.84
N LYS A 86 18.37 -26.52 -16.65
CA LYS A 86 18.34 -27.48 -17.77
C LYS A 86 16.91 -27.62 -18.29
N CYS A 87 16.69 -27.44 -19.59
CA CYS A 87 15.42 -27.71 -20.23
C CYS A 87 15.10 -29.21 -20.14
N SER A 88 13.94 -29.57 -19.59
CA SER A 88 13.52 -30.98 -19.42
C SER A 88 13.25 -31.73 -20.73
N SER A 89 13.29 -31.06 -21.88
CA SER A 89 12.94 -31.68 -23.18
C SER A 89 14.13 -31.88 -24.08
N CYS A 90 14.94 -30.84 -24.27
CA CYS A 90 16.13 -30.90 -25.12
C CYS A 90 17.43 -30.96 -24.31
N GLY A 91 17.37 -30.81 -22.99
CA GLY A 91 18.54 -30.86 -22.13
C GLY A 91 19.46 -29.64 -22.19
N GLN A 92 19.13 -28.60 -22.97
CA GLN A 92 19.93 -27.38 -23.07
C GLN A 92 19.75 -26.48 -21.84
N MET A 93 20.81 -25.74 -21.49
CA MET A 93 20.77 -24.77 -20.40
C MET A 93 20.08 -23.50 -20.87
N VAL A 94 19.03 -23.09 -20.15
CA VAL A 94 18.16 -21.95 -20.50
C VAL A 94 17.97 -21.03 -19.29
N ASP A 95 17.67 -19.76 -19.58
CA ASP A 95 17.37 -18.77 -18.55
C ASP A 95 16.13 -19.21 -17.75
N PRO A 96 16.14 -19.16 -16.41
CA PRO A 96 14.99 -19.52 -15.59
C PRO A 96 13.73 -18.75 -15.92
N ASN A 97 13.88 -17.49 -16.35
CA ASN A 97 12.79 -16.58 -16.67
C ASN A 97 12.35 -16.65 -18.14
N ALA A 98 12.97 -17.50 -18.96
CA ALA A 98 12.49 -17.73 -20.31
C ALA A 98 11.09 -18.35 -20.27
N SER A 99 10.16 -17.77 -21.03
CA SER A 99 8.80 -18.29 -21.23
C SER A 99 8.76 -19.42 -22.25
N VAL A 100 9.72 -19.45 -23.19
CA VAL A 100 9.88 -20.46 -24.23
C VAL A 100 11.36 -20.82 -24.37
N CYS A 101 11.66 -22.10 -24.57
CA CYS A 101 13.01 -22.57 -24.83
C CYS A 101 13.49 -22.09 -26.21
N PRO A 102 14.61 -21.35 -26.33
CA PRO A 102 15.10 -20.86 -27.63
C PRO A 102 15.66 -21.98 -28.54
N PHE A 103 15.96 -23.16 -27.99
CA PHE A 103 16.57 -24.26 -28.76
C PHE A 103 15.56 -25.29 -29.29
N CYS A 104 14.48 -25.56 -28.54
CA CYS A 104 13.47 -26.56 -28.93
C CYS A 104 12.05 -26.00 -28.99
N SER A 105 11.89 -24.69 -28.79
CA SER A 105 10.60 -23.97 -28.81
C SER A 105 9.53 -24.49 -27.85
N ARG A 106 9.89 -25.33 -26.86
CA ARG A 106 8.94 -25.75 -25.81
C ARG A 106 8.63 -24.59 -24.88
N SER A 107 7.34 -24.33 -24.68
CA SER A 107 6.84 -23.37 -23.70
C SER A 107 7.07 -23.87 -22.27
N PHE A 108 7.57 -23.00 -21.41
CA PHE A 108 7.70 -23.20 -19.96
C PHE A 108 6.50 -22.64 -19.19
N VAL A 109 5.43 -22.24 -19.88
CA VAL A 109 4.20 -21.73 -19.27
C VAL A 109 3.56 -22.84 -18.45
N HIS A 110 3.93 -22.91 -17.18
CA HIS A 110 3.11 -23.52 -16.16
C HIS A 110 1.94 -22.56 -15.90
N TYR A 111 0.78 -22.86 -16.49
CA TYR A 111 -0.50 -22.42 -15.92
C TYR A 111 -0.64 -23.15 -14.58
N GLY A 112 -0.01 -22.61 -13.53
CA GLY A 112 -0.46 -22.89 -12.18
C GLY A 112 -1.87 -22.32 -12.03
N PRO A 113 -2.73 -22.92 -11.19
CA PRO A 113 -3.98 -22.27 -10.82
C PRO A 113 -3.63 -20.87 -10.28
N VAL A 114 -4.27 -19.84 -10.81
CA VAL A 114 -4.22 -18.49 -10.23
C VAL A 114 -4.87 -18.62 -8.86
N VAL A 115 -4.06 -18.88 -7.83
CA VAL A 115 -4.52 -18.77 -6.46
C VAL A 115 -4.80 -17.28 -6.28
N PRO A 116 -6.03 -16.86 -5.96
CA PRO A 116 -6.26 -15.47 -5.60
C PRO A 116 -5.34 -15.20 -4.41
N ILE A 117 -4.40 -14.28 -4.62
CA ILE A 117 -3.57 -13.78 -3.54
C ILE A 117 -4.56 -13.05 -2.64
N VAL A 118 -5.04 -13.70 -1.58
CA VAL A 118 -5.74 -13.02 -0.48
C VAL A 118 -4.67 -12.17 0.17
N SER A 119 -4.40 -11.00 -0.41
CA SER A 119 -3.55 -10.00 0.21
C SER A 119 -4.25 -9.61 1.51
N ARG A 120 -3.65 -9.93 2.66
CA ARG A 120 -4.02 -9.25 3.91
C ARG A 120 -4.00 -7.76 3.58
N ARG A 121 -5.15 -7.07 3.73
CA ARG A 121 -5.11 -5.61 3.70
C ARG A 121 -4.08 -5.19 4.77
N PRO A 122 -3.15 -4.29 4.47
CA PRO A 122 -2.27 -3.74 5.49
C PRO A 122 -3.16 -3.18 6.62
N ASP A 123 -2.75 -3.38 7.87
CA ASP A 123 -3.55 -2.96 9.02
C ASP A 123 -3.92 -1.48 8.88
N SER A 124 -5.21 -1.16 8.97
CA SER A 124 -5.66 0.22 8.85
C SER A 124 -5.16 1.01 10.06
N ILE A 125 -4.32 2.01 9.78
CA ILE A 125 -3.78 2.90 10.80
C ILE A 125 -4.89 3.57 11.61
N ARG A 126 -6.07 3.81 11.00
CA ARG A 126 -7.20 4.50 11.62
C ARG A 126 -7.93 3.58 12.60
N LEU A 127 -8.16 2.33 12.23
CA LEU A 127 -8.75 1.33 13.13
C LEU A 127 -7.78 0.95 14.26
N ASN A 128 -6.48 0.94 13.98
CA ASN A 128 -5.47 0.78 15.02
C ASN A 128 -5.52 1.92 16.04
N ILE A 129 -5.60 3.18 15.59
CA ILE A 129 -5.79 4.34 16.47
C ILE A 129 -7.11 4.20 17.27
N ALA A 130 -8.21 3.86 16.59
CA ALA A 130 -9.50 3.68 17.24
C ALA A 130 -9.44 2.61 18.35
N GLY A 131 -8.84 1.46 18.07
CA GLY A 131 -8.66 0.37 19.03
C GLY A 131 -7.82 0.79 20.24
N ILE A 132 -6.71 1.52 20.02
CA ILE A 132 -5.87 2.03 21.10
C ILE A 132 -6.64 3.00 22.00
N LEU A 133 -7.42 3.93 21.43
CA LEU A 133 -8.22 4.89 22.21
C LEU A 133 -9.22 4.17 23.12
N ILE A 134 -9.86 3.11 22.62
CA ILE A 134 -10.82 2.31 23.40
C ILE A 134 -10.11 1.49 24.48
N ILE A 135 -8.92 0.95 24.19
CA ILE A 135 -8.10 0.27 25.21
C ILE A 135 -7.72 1.24 26.33
N ILE A 136 -7.28 2.45 25.99
CA ILE A 136 -6.97 3.50 26.98
C ILE A 136 -8.20 3.84 27.80
N SER A 137 -9.37 3.96 27.17
CA SER A 137 -10.65 4.15 27.88
C SER A 137 -10.91 3.02 28.90
N GLY A 138 -10.69 1.77 28.50
CA GLY A 138 -10.81 0.61 29.41
C GLY A 138 -9.83 0.67 30.59
N ILE A 139 -8.58 1.09 30.38
CA ILE A 139 -7.59 1.27 31.46
C ILE A 139 -8.02 2.39 32.42
N VAL A 140 -8.57 3.48 31.91
CA VAL A 140 -9.14 4.56 32.72
C VAL A 140 -10.31 4.06 33.57
N ALA A 141 -11.16 3.16 33.04
CA ALA A 141 -12.23 2.52 33.80
C ALA A 141 -11.69 1.71 35.00
N PHE A 142 -10.62 0.93 34.80
CA PHE A 142 -9.95 0.22 35.91
C PHE A 142 -9.40 1.16 36.97
N TYR A 143 -8.77 2.27 36.57
CA TYR A 143 -8.30 3.28 37.51
C TYR A 143 -9.46 3.89 38.31
N THR A 144 -10.57 4.17 37.64
CA THR A 144 -11.78 4.72 38.27
C THR A 144 -12.39 3.73 39.25
N SER A 145 -12.48 2.45 38.89
CA SER A 145 -12.91 1.37 39.77
C SER A 145 -12.07 1.30 41.05
N TYR A 146 -10.75 1.36 40.91
CA TYR A 146 -9.85 1.38 42.07
C TYR A 146 -10.11 2.57 42.99
N GLN A 147 -10.38 3.76 42.44
CA GLN A 147 -10.76 4.92 43.24
C GLN A 147 -12.09 4.72 43.97
N PHE A 148 -13.09 4.08 43.36
CA PHE A 148 -14.35 3.76 44.02
C PHE A 148 -14.16 2.82 45.21
N PHE A 149 -13.38 1.75 45.04
CA PHE A 149 -13.08 0.83 46.15
C PHE A 149 -12.32 1.52 47.28
N GLN A 150 -11.38 2.41 46.96
CA GLN A 150 -10.66 3.17 47.99
C GLN A 150 -11.57 4.16 48.73
N ALA A 151 -12.51 4.79 48.02
CA ALA A 151 -13.50 5.68 48.64
C ALA A 151 -14.44 4.91 49.58
N GLU A 152 -14.87 3.71 49.21
CA GLU A 152 -15.71 2.84 50.06
C GLU A 152 -15.00 2.50 51.37
N VAL A 153 -13.73 2.07 51.32
CA VAL A 153 -12.94 1.77 52.52
C VAL A 153 -12.79 3.00 53.41
N LEU A 154 -12.47 4.17 52.83
CA LEU A 154 -12.27 5.41 53.58
C LEU A 154 -13.55 5.88 54.29
N ILE A 155 -14.70 5.81 53.61
CA ILE A 155 -16.00 6.17 54.21
C ILE A 155 -16.38 5.20 55.32
N ALA A 156 -16.12 3.91 55.13
CA ALA A 156 -16.38 2.90 56.15
C ALA A 156 -15.51 3.12 57.41
N GLU A 157 -14.22 3.46 57.24
CA GLU A 157 -13.33 3.74 58.38
C GLU A 157 -13.65 5.07 59.08
N GLU A 158 -13.96 6.13 58.34
CA GLU A 158 -14.15 7.47 58.93
C GLU A 158 -15.56 7.69 59.50
N TYR A 159 -16.59 7.12 58.89
CA TYR A 159 -17.99 7.34 59.29
C TYR A 159 -18.67 6.09 59.87
N GLY A 160 -18.05 4.90 59.77
CA GLY A 160 -18.66 3.65 60.22
C GLY A 160 -19.91 3.24 59.44
N ILE A 161 -20.11 3.81 58.24
CA ILE A 161 -21.26 3.54 57.38
C ILE A 161 -20.81 2.54 56.30
N ASP A 162 -21.45 1.37 56.27
CA ASP A 162 -21.29 0.40 55.18
C ASP A 162 -22.05 0.91 53.95
N VAL A 163 -21.29 1.33 52.94
CA VAL A 163 -21.81 1.84 51.66
C VAL A 163 -21.58 0.83 50.54
N SER A 164 -22.05 -0.40 50.74
CA SER A 164 -22.02 -1.50 49.73
C SER A 164 -22.49 -1.10 48.32
N SER A 165 -23.29 -0.03 48.17
CA SER A 165 -23.70 0.50 46.86
C SER A 165 -22.55 1.11 46.06
N ILE A 166 -21.51 1.64 46.71
CA ILE A 166 -20.33 2.22 46.04
C ILE A 166 -19.46 1.11 45.43
N GLY A 167 -19.26 0.01 46.15
CA GLY A 167 -18.55 -1.16 45.64
C GLY A 167 -19.21 -1.80 44.42
N CYS A 168 -20.54 -1.83 44.36
CA CYS A 168 -21.27 -2.31 43.18
C CYS A 168 -20.94 -1.50 41.91
N CYS A 169 -20.84 -0.17 42.03
CA CYS A 169 -20.42 0.68 40.91
C CYS A 169 -18.99 0.34 40.48
N GLY A 170 -18.08 0.13 41.43
CA GLY A 170 -16.71 -0.30 41.14
C GLY A 170 -16.62 -1.61 40.36
N VAL A 171 -17.45 -2.61 40.69
CA VAL A 171 -17.53 -3.89 39.95
C VAL A 171 -18.09 -3.70 38.54
N LEU A 172 -19.14 -2.89 38.37
CA LEU A 172 -19.69 -2.59 37.04
C LEU A 172 -18.64 -1.92 36.15
N GLU A 173 -17.86 -0.99 36.70
CA GLU A 173 -16.78 -0.30 35.98
C GLU A 173 -15.70 -1.30 35.51
N ILE A 174 -15.41 -2.34 36.28
CA ILE A 174 -14.49 -3.43 35.86
C ILE A 174 -15.06 -4.18 34.67
N ILE A 175 -16.34 -4.54 34.71
CA ILE A 175 -16.99 -5.27 33.60
C ILE A 175 -16.95 -4.42 32.32
N PHE A 176 -17.24 -3.13 32.42
CA PHE A 176 -17.14 -2.20 31.29
C PHE A 176 -15.70 -2.04 30.80
N GLY A 177 -14.74 -1.93 31.70
CA GLY A 177 -13.31 -1.86 31.36
C GLY A 177 -12.82 -3.08 30.59
N ILE A 178 -13.19 -4.29 31.02
CA ILE A 178 -12.87 -5.54 30.30
C ILE A 178 -13.52 -5.53 28.91
N GLY A 179 -14.81 -5.18 28.82
CA GLY A 179 -15.53 -5.10 27.55
C GLY A 179 -14.89 -4.10 26.58
N ALA A 180 -14.45 -2.93 27.06
CA ALA A 180 -13.74 -1.94 26.28
C ALA A 180 -12.39 -2.46 25.78
N ILE A 181 -11.57 -3.07 26.65
CA ILE A 181 -10.27 -3.62 26.24
C ILE A 181 -10.43 -4.71 25.17
N LEU A 182 -11.38 -5.63 25.36
CA LEU A 182 -11.67 -6.67 24.37
C LEU A 182 -12.15 -6.04 23.06
N GLY A 183 -13.10 -5.10 23.10
CA GLY A 183 -13.57 -4.40 21.91
C GLY A 183 -12.47 -3.64 21.17
N GLY A 184 -11.58 -2.97 21.90
CA GLY A 184 -10.42 -2.28 21.33
C GLY A 184 -9.41 -3.24 20.69
N PHE A 185 -9.16 -4.40 21.30
CA PHE A 185 -8.36 -5.46 20.68
C PHE A 185 -9.02 -6.02 19.41
N PHE A 186 -10.34 -6.23 19.42
CA PHE A 186 -11.04 -6.65 18.20
C PHE A 186 -11.02 -5.57 17.12
N ALA A 187 -10.97 -4.29 17.49
CA ALA A 187 -10.88 -3.18 16.54
C ALA A 187 -9.55 -3.21 15.77
N THR A 188 -8.44 -3.55 16.43
CA THR A 188 -7.12 -3.66 15.77
C THR A 188 -7.03 -4.87 14.86
N THR A 189 -7.74 -5.95 15.18
CA THR A 189 -7.71 -7.19 14.38
C THR A 189 -8.64 -7.19 13.17
N GLN A 190 -9.49 -6.17 12.98
CA GLN A 190 -10.36 -5.98 11.80
C GLN A 190 -11.31 -7.15 11.46
N ARG A 191 -11.49 -8.13 12.36
CA ARG A 191 -12.17 -9.40 12.02
C ARG A 191 -13.69 -9.35 12.07
N ARG A 192 -14.27 -8.50 12.91
CA ARG A 192 -15.72 -8.38 13.14
C ARG A 192 -16.04 -6.97 13.63
N PHE A 193 -16.92 -6.24 12.96
CA PHE A 193 -17.37 -4.88 13.29
C PHE A 193 -18.18 -4.82 14.60
N LEU A 194 -18.92 -5.88 14.91
CA LEU A 194 -19.84 -5.89 16.05
C LEU A 194 -19.13 -5.82 17.41
N PHE A 195 -18.02 -6.55 17.60
CA PHE A 195 -17.30 -6.56 18.88
C PHE A 195 -16.67 -5.20 19.25
N PRO A 196 -15.97 -4.50 18.33
CA PRO A 196 -15.50 -3.13 18.53
C PRO A 196 -16.63 -2.16 18.87
N LEU A 197 -17.77 -2.27 18.20
CA LEU A 197 -18.92 -1.41 18.45
C LEU A 197 -19.47 -1.60 19.87
N ILE A 198 -19.70 -2.85 20.28
CA ILE A 198 -20.17 -3.18 21.64
C ILE A 198 -19.17 -2.69 22.68
N GLY A 199 -17.87 -2.97 22.50
CA GLY A 199 -16.84 -2.54 23.45
C GLY A 199 -16.71 -1.02 23.54
N SER A 200 -16.94 -0.29 22.44
CA SER A 200 -16.96 1.17 22.44
C SER A 200 -18.16 1.73 23.20
N ILE A 201 -19.35 1.11 23.07
CA ILE A 201 -20.54 1.49 23.84
C ILE A 201 -20.30 1.25 25.33
N LEU A 202 -19.72 0.10 25.71
CA LEU A 202 -19.36 -0.20 27.10
C LEU A 202 -18.33 0.81 27.64
N GLY A 203 -17.33 1.17 26.84
CA GLY A 203 -16.35 2.19 27.21
C GLY A 203 -16.97 3.59 27.35
N MET A 204 -17.98 3.93 26.54
CA MET A 204 -18.68 5.22 26.63
C MET A 204 -19.50 5.35 27.92
N LEU A 205 -20.00 4.24 28.45
CA LEU A 205 -20.75 4.19 29.72
C LEU A 205 -19.86 4.31 30.96
N SER A 206 -18.53 4.25 30.83
CA SER A 206 -17.64 4.45 31.98
C SER A 206 -17.63 5.93 32.39
N PHE A 207 -18.03 6.19 33.64
CA PHE A 207 -18.09 7.51 34.25
C PHE A 207 -16.74 7.83 34.92
N GLY A 208 -15.70 7.91 34.09
CA GLY A 208 -14.34 8.20 34.55
C GLY A 208 -14.16 9.64 35.08
N PRO A 209 -13.06 9.93 35.80
CA PRO A 209 -12.74 11.28 36.24
C PRO A 209 -12.66 12.22 35.02
N PHE A 210 -13.38 13.33 35.09
CA PHE A 210 -13.50 14.32 34.01
C PHE A 210 -14.00 13.76 32.66
N TRP A 211 -14.71 12.62 32.65
CA TRP A 211 -15.30 12.02 31.44
C TRP A 211 -14.28 11.61 30.35
N ILE A 212 -12.99 11.54 30.71
CA ILE A 212 -11.91 11.28 29.74
C ILE A 212 -12.11 9.93 29.07
N GLY A 213 -12.46 8.89 29.84
CA GLY A 213 -12.75 7.56 29.30
C GLY A 213 -13.91 7.55 28.29
N SER A 214 -14.99 8.27 28.59
CA SER A 214 -16.18 8.36 27.73
C SER A 214 -15.88 9.09 26.42
N ILE A 215 -15.11 10.19 26.49
CA ILE A 215 -14.71 10.97 25.31
C ILE A 215 -13.82 10.12 24.39
N LEU A 216 -12.83 9.41 24.95
CA LEU A 216 -11.94 8.54 24.17
C LEU A 216 -12.70 7.40 23.50
N ALA A 217 -13.61 6.75 24.23
CA ALA A 217 -14.46 5.70 23.68
C ALA A 217 -15.38 6.22 22.58
N PHE A 218 -15.94 7.42 22.74
CA PHE A 218 -16.78 8.05 21.71
C PHE A 218 -16.00 8.37 20.44
N ILE A 219 -14.79 8.93 20.56
CA ILE A 219 -13.91 9.17 19.40
C ILE A 219 -13.54 7.85 18.72
N GLY A 220 -13.19 6.82 19.49
CA GLY A 220 -12.92 5.48 18.97
C GLY A 220 -14.13 4.87 18.24
N MET A 221 -15.32 5.00 18.82
CA MET A 221 -16.59 4.56 18.21
C MET A 221 -16.83 5.25 16.87
N LEU A 222 -16.65 6.57 16.82
CA LEU A 222 -16.86 7.35 15.61
C LEU A 222 -15.90 6.92 14.49
N LEU A 223 -14.63 6.68 14.82
CA LEU A 223 -13.65 6.14 13.88
C LEU A 223 -14.04 4.76 13.35
N ILE A 224 -14.50 3.86 14.23
CA ILE A 224 -14.99 2.52 13.85
C ILE A 224 -16.18 2.61 12.89
N VAL A 225 -17.17 3.46 13.22
CA VAL A 225 -18.39 3.61 12.40
C VAL A 225 -18.06 4.20 11.02
N MET A 226 -17.17 5.19 10.97
CA MET A 226 -16.76 5.84 9.72
C MET A 226 -16.00 4.91 8.77
N HIS A 227 -15.35 3.87 9.29
CA HIS A 227 -14.50 2.95 8.53
C HIS A 227 -15.00 1.51 8.63
N LYS A 228 -16.32 1.33 8.76
CA LYS A 228 -16.95 0.01 8.89
C LYS A 228 -16.65 -0.93 7.71
N ASP A 229 -16.34 -0.37 6.54
CA ASP A 229 -15.99 -1.06 5.29
C ASP A 229 -14.58 -1.67 5.30
N GLU A 230 -13.80 -1.40 6.33
CA GLU A 230 -12.48 -2.00 6.55
C GLU A 230 -12.55 -3.34 7.30
N PHE A 231 -13.68 -3.69 7.91
CA PHE A 231 -13.88 -4.97 8.59
C PHE A 231 -14.18 -6.12 7.61
N GLU A 232 -13.80 -7.34 7.98
CA GLU A 232 -13.97 -8.56 7.17
C GLU A 232 -15.41 -9.13 7.12
N ASP A 233 -16.44 -8.34 7.48
CA ASP A 233 -17.85 -8.77 7.59
C ASP A 233 -18.66 -8.66 6.29
#